data_AF-A0A5C6N9A7-F1
#
_entry.id   AF-A0A5C6N9A7-F1
#
_cell.length_a   1.000
_cell.length_b   1.000
_cell.length_c   1.000
_cell.angle_alpha   90.00
_cell.angle_beta   90.00
_cell.angle_gamma   90.00
#
_symmetry.space_group_name_H-M   'P 1'
#
loop_
_entity.id
_entity.type
_entity.pdbx_description
1 polymer ?
#
loop_
_entity_poly.entity_id
_entity_poly.type
_entity_poly.pdbx_seq_one_letter_code
_entity_poly.pdbx_strand_id
1 'polypeptide(L)'
;FHLFYVKHDTNRAGLEGIYADNGFRCPYEDPYVWWNMVVTPDDIQSAEDRMLEETYPDRTEEQRLMQPRFLAHFATSLAFREHSRLGSFRFTFTLREVLDAYGEQVEETNVLYRPQFCDGEKPVMRVFKTTLYKKEIMYAVLVHSPKLSGEFSHFPLLTDDTSPVCGYNEEAGHMIWKAEAMCETHRYRLMRDDTENRMTAEPWNEYPQYFFWDNVALAFHVGKKVWTFGSDKLRDSLTISKPDDIKIEPEVIDPLEALSIIRQLWPEYQEDRVEPDQGVEERGKY
;
A
#
# COMPACT_ATOMS: atom_id res chain seq x y z
N PHE A 1 4.69 -2.14 10.61
CA PHE A 1 3.36 -2.33 9.99
C PHE A 1 3.27 -3.70 9.37
N HIS A 2 2.13 -4.36 9.52
CA HIS A 2 1.79 -5.58 8.78
C HIS A 2 0.70 -5.18 7.79
N LEU A 3 0.93 -5.35 6.49
CA LEU A 3 0.14 -4.73 5.44
C LEU A 3 -0.46 -5.80 4.52
N PHE A 4 -1.78 -5.74 4.38
CA PHE A 4 -2.57 -6.77 3.68
C PHE A 4 -3.16 -6.29 2.35
N TYR A 5 -3.10 -4.99 2.07
CA TYR A 5 -3.76 -4.40 0.91
C TYR A 5 -2.76 -3.69 0.00
N VAL A 6 -3.06 -3.72 -1.29
CA VAL A 6 -2.29 -3.03 -2.33
C VAL A 6 -3.22 -2.17 -3.18
N LYS A 7 -2.68 -1.07 -3.69
CA LYS A 7 -3.38 -0.14 -4.57
C LYS A 7 -2.64 0.09 -5.89
N HIS A 8 -3.42 0.25 -6.95
CA HIS A 8 -2.96 0.73 -8.24
C HIS A 8 -3.72 2.02 -8.59
N ASP A 9 -3.03 3.15 -8.47
CA ASP A 9 -3.57 4.46 -8.85
C ASP A 9 -3.33 4.70 -10.34
N THR A 10 -4.34 5.22 -11.04
CA THR A 10 -4.27 5.44 -12.48
C THR A 10 -5.08 6.66 -12.94
N ASN A 11 -4.75 7.14 -14.13
CA ASN A 11 -5.47 8.23 -14.80
C ASN A 11 -6.55 7.67 -15.74
N ARG A 12 -7.25 8.55 -16.46
CA ARG A 12 -8.32 8.15 -17.37
C ARG A 12 -7.86 7.16 -18.45
N ALA A 13 -6.73 7.43 -19.09
CA ALA A 13 -6.21 6.57 -20.14
C ALA A 13 -5.87 5.18 -19.60
N GLY A 14 -5.29 5.11 -18.39
CA GLY A 14 -5.03 3.85 -17.72
C GLY A 14 -6.31 3.11 -17.32
N LEU A 15 -7.33 3.81 -16.84
CA LEU A 15 -8.65 3.22 -16.56
C LEU A 15 -9.29 2.61 -17.81
N GLU A 16 -9.34 3.37 -18.91
CA GLU A 16 -9.89 2.91 -20.19
C GLU A 16 -9.10 1.71 -20.75
N GLY A 17 -7.78 1.72 -20.60
CA GLY A 17 -6.92 0.59 -20.95
C GLY A 17 -7.21 -0.66 -20.10
N ILE A 18 -7.30 -0.50 -18.78
CA ILE A 18 -7.60 -1.60 -17.85
C ILE A 18 -8.98 -2.21 -18.15
N TYR A 19 -9.97 -1.37 -18.46
CA TYR A 19 -11.29 -1.80 -18.89
C TYR A 19 -11.22 -2.61 -20.20
N ALA A 20 -10.55 -2.07 -21.23
CA ALA A 20 -10.46 -2.71 -22.54
C ALA A 20 -9.70 -4.05 -22.50
N ASP A 21 -8.66 -4.13 -21.69
CA ASP A 21 -7.84 -5.34 -21.51
C ASP A 21 -8.42 -6.31 -20.46
N ASN A 22 -9.46 -5.88 -19.71
CA ASN A 22 -10.02 -6.63 -18.58
C ASN A 22 -8.94 -7.03 -17.55
N GLY A 23 -7.96 -6.16 -17.35
CA GLY A 23 -6.76 -6.44 -16.56
C GLY A 23 -5.68 -5.37 -16.67
N PHE A 24 -4.56 -5.62 -16.01
CA PHE A 24 -3.43 -4.69 -15.97
C PHE A 24 -2.37 -5.12 -16.99
N ARG A 25 -1.82 -4.17 -17.71
CA ARG A 25 -0.66 -4.40 -18.58
C ARG A 25 0.40 -3.36 -18.33
N CYS A 26 1.64 -3.72 -18.63
CA CYS A 26 2.74 -2.80 -18.47
C CYS A 26 2.65 -1.66 -19.52
N PRO A 27 3.06 -0.43 -19.17
CA PRO A 27 3.23 0.63 -20.16
C PRO A 27 4.45 0.32 -21.05
N TYR A 28 4.37 0.66 -22.33
CA TYR A 28 5.23 0.22 -23.45
C TYR A 28 6.68 -0.25 -23.16
N GLU A 29 7.46 0.50 -22.38
CA GLU A 29 8.90 0.26 -22.17
C GLU A 29 9.26 -0.41 -20.83
N ASP A 30 8.36 -0.36 -19.84
CA ASP A 30 8.58 -0.93 -18.52
C ASP A 30 7.88 -2.30 -18.45
N PRO A 31 8.57 -3.44 -18.21
CA PRO A 31 7.92 -4.75 -18.11
C PRO A 31 7.13 -4.97 -16.81
N TYR A 32 7.07 -3.98 -15.93
CA TYR A 32 6.45 -4.08 -14.62
C TYR A 32 5.05 -3.42 -14.56
N VAL A 33 4.16 -4.02 -13.78
CA VAL A 33 2.96 -3.37 -13.26
C VAL A 33 3.21 -3.03 -11.80
N TRP A 34 3.12 -1.74 -11.48
CA TRP A 34 3.45 -1.21 -10.16
C TRP A 34 2.22 -1.12 -9.26
N TRP A 35 2.41 -1.52 -8.01
CA TRP A 35 1.42 -1.44 -6.94
C TRP A 35 2.07 -0.81 -5.70
N ASN A 36 1.33 0.03 -4.98
CA ASN A 36 1.77 0.55 -3.68
C ASN A 36 1.07 -0.20 -2.56
N MET A 37 1.73 -0.36 -1.42
CA MET A 37 1.05 -0.86 -0.23
C MET A 37 0.03 0.16 0.27
N VAL A 38 -1.08 -0.33 0.82
CA VAL A 38 -2.08 0.48 1.52
C VAL A 38 -1.86 0.32 3.01
N VAL A 39 -1.77 1.43 3.72
CA VAL A 39 -1.81 1.46 5.18
C VAL A 39 -3.17 1.95 5.63
N THR A 40 -3.88 1.12 6.38
CA THR A 40 -5.18 1.42 7.00
C THR A 40 -4.98 1.92 8.43
N PRO A 41 -5.98 2.57 9.07
CA PRO A 41 -5.85 2.91 10.49
C PRO A 41 -5.70 1.71 11.40
N ASP A 42 -6.31 0.57 11.04
CA ASP A 42 -6.13 -0.69 11.77
C ASP A 42 -4.67 -1.14 11.71
N ASP A 43 -3.99 -0.97 10.57
CA ASP A 43 -2.56 -1.29 10.45
C ASP A 43 -1.70 -0.37 11.34
N ILE A 44 -2.08 0.90 11.47
CA ILE A 44 -1.42 1.88 12.35
C ILE A 44 -1.66 1.51 13.81
N GLN A 45 -2.91 1.26 14.20
CA GLN A 45 -3.28 0.89 15.56
C GLN A 45 -2.58 -0.42 15.96
N SER A 46 -2.63 -1.44 15.11
CA SER A 46 -1.97 -2.72 15.35
C SER A 46 -0.44 -2.59 15.42
N ALA A 47 0.16 -1.69 14.65
CA ALA A 47 1.59 -1.40 14.76
C ALA A 47 1.95 -0.70 16.07
N GLU A 48 1.11 0.22 16.53
CA GLU A 48 1.27 0.89 17.81
C GLU A 48 1.15 -0.09 18.99
N ASP A 49 0.14 -0.95 18.97
CA ASP A 49 -0.10 -1.95 20.01
C ASP A 49 1.10 -2.91 20.11
N ARG A 50 1.60 -3.42 18.98
CA ARG A 50 2.83 -4.24 18.94
C ARG A 50 4.03 -3.51 19.52
N MET A 51 4.27 -2.25 19.12
CA MET A 51 5.39 -1.46 19.64
C MET A 51 5.33 -1.30 21.16
N LEU A 52 4.14 -1.08 21.70
CA LEU A 52 3.92 -0.93 23.12
C LEU A 52 4.06 -2.26 23.88
N GLU A 53 3.58 -3.36 23.32
CA GLU A 53 3.72 -4.71 23.91
C GLU A 53 5.19 -5.18 23.92
N GLU A 54 5.94 -4.91 22.86
CA GLU A 54 7.37 -5.22 22.78
C GLU A 54 8.19 -4.37 23.74
N THR A 55 7.84 -3.09 23.90
CA THR A 55 8.58 -2.17 24.77
C THR A 55 8.21 -2.34 26.25
N TYR A 56 6.94 -2.59 26.54
CA TYR A 56 6.36 -2.70 27.87
C TYR A 56 5.46 -3.95 27.98
N PRO A 57 6.07 -5.16 28.11
CA PRO A 57 5.31 -6.41 28.11
C PRO A 57 4.42 -6.56 29.35
N ASP A 58 4.85 -6.01 30.49
CA ASP A 58 4.19 -6.19 31.80
C ASP A 58 3.18 -5.08 32.17
N ARG A 59 2.59 -4.40 31.19
CA ARG A 59 1.59 -3.33 31.43
C ARG A 59 0.32 -3.88 32.08
N THR A 60 -0.17 -3.17 33.10
CA THR A 60 -1.48 -3.46 33.71
C THR A 60 -2.63 -3.10 32.76
N GLU A 61 -3.83 -3.62 33.03
CA GLU A 61 -5.01 -3.31 32.24
C GLU A 61 -5.34 -1.80 32.27
N GLU A 62 -5.17 -1.15 33.43
CA GLU A 62 -5.35 0.30 33.55
C GLU A 62 -4.37 1.08 32.68
N GLN A 63 -3.10 0.65 32.61
CA GLN A 63 -2.10 1.27 31.75
C GLN A 63 -2.44 1.11 30.27
N ARG A 64 -3.00 -0.04 29.87
CA ARG A 64 -3.45 -0.28 28.49
C ARG A 64 -4.64 0.61 28.12
N LEU A 65 -5.63 0.75 29.01
CA LEU A 65 -6.81 1.57 28.78
C LEU A 65 -6.51 3.08 28.74
N MET A 66 -5.53 3.53 29.52
CA MET A 66 -5.13 4.94 29.60
C MET A 66 -4.08 5.36 28.55
N GLN A 67 -3.60 4.42 27.73
CA GLN A 67 -2.61 4.68 26.70
C GLN A 67 -3.21 5.50 25.55
N PRO A 68 -2.77 6.75 25.31
CA PRO A 68 -3.26 7.53 24.18
C PRO A 68 -2.69 6.99 22.86
N ARG A 69 -3.44 7.15 21.77
CA ARG A 69 -2.95 6.88 20.42
C ARG A 69 -1.94 7.95 20.02
N PHE A 70 -0.79 7.55 19.51
CA PHE A 70 0.32 8.44 19.19
C PHE A 70 0.87 8.25 17.77
N LEU A 71 0.85 7.03 17.22
CA LEU A 71 1.50 6.70 15.95
C LEU A 71 0.88 7.42 14.76
N ALA A 72 -0.44 7.63 14.79
CA ALA A 72 -1.18 8.37 13.77
C ALA A 72 -0.70 9.83 13.60
N HIS A 73 -0.12 10.44 14.64
CA HIS A 73 0.48 11.78 14.54
C HIS A 73 1.74 11.81 13.65
N PHE A 74 2.39 10.66 13.45
CA PHE A 74 3.56 10.51 12.60
C PHE A 74 3.20 10.01 11.19
N ALA A 75 2.20 9.14 11.07
CA ALA A 75 1.72 8.55 9.81
C ALA A 75 0.96 9.56 8.93
N THR A 76 1.67 10.56 8.41
CA THR A 76 1.07 11.71 7.70
C THR A 76 1.55 11.88 6.28
N SER A 77 2.57 11.16 5.84
CA SER A 77 3.00 11.17 4.44
C SER A 77 1.98 10.51 3.51
N LEU A 78 2.18 10.69 2.21
CA LEU A 78 1.26 10.15 1.20
C LEU A 78 1.13 8.62 1.24
N ALA A 79 2.18 7.90 1.65
CA ALA A 79 2.12 6.44 1.84
C ALA A 79 1.04 6.02 2.86
N PHE A 80 0.66 6.92 3.77
CA PHE A 80 -0.34 6.71 4.82
C PHE A 80 -1.67 7.43 4.56
N ARG A 81 -1.88 7.98 3.36
CA ARG A 81 -3.10 8.75 3.00
C ARG A 81 -3.83 8.13 1.81
N GLU A 82 -5.13 8.37 1.74
CA GLU A 82 -5.97 7.98 0.58
C GLU A 82 -5.66 8.80 -0.68
N HIS A 83 -4.85 9.84 -0.60
CA HIS A 83 -4.61 10.72 -1.73
C HIS A 83 -3.78 10.01 -2.82
N SER A 84 -3.96 10.44 -4.08
CA SER A 84 -3.25 9.91 -5.23
C SER A 84 -2.49 11.03 -5.97
N ARG A 85 -1.27 10.71 -6.39
CA ARG A 85 -0.44 11.57 -7.27
C ARG A 85 -0.54 11.19 -8.74
N LEU A 86 -1.09 10.01 -9.03
CA LEU A 86 -1.05 9.35 -10.35
C LEU A 86 -2.39 9.46 -11.10
N GLY A 87 -3.48 9.82 -10.42
CA GLY A 87 -4.77 10.06 -11.06
C GLY A 87 -5.96 9.85 -10.13
N SER A 88 -7.15 10.05 -10.69
CA SER A 88 -8.42 10.03 -9.95
C SER A 88 -9.00 8.64 -9.73
N PHE A 89 -8.41 7.57 -10.27
CA PHE A 89 -8.94 6.21 -10.20
C PHE A 89 -8.00 5.30 -9.42
N ARG A 90 -8.53 4.50 -8.51
CA ARG A 90 -7.76 3.54 -7.71
C ARG A 90 -8.40 2.18 -7.74
N PHE A 91 -7.57 1.16 -7.96
CA PHE A 91 -7.95 -0.21 -7.71
C PHE A 91 -7.31 -0.69 -6.42
N THR A 92 -8.12 -1.19 -5.49
CA THR A 92 -7.64 -1.74 -4.21
C THR A 92 -7.97 -3.22 -4.09
N PHE A 93 -6.95 -4.02 -3.80
CA PHE A 93 -7.05 -5.46 -3.63
C PHE A 93 -6.35 -5.89 -2.35
N THR A 94 -6.68 -7.07 -1.84
CA THR A 94 -5.78 -7.73 -0.89
C THR A 94 -4.51 -8.16 -1.62
N LEU A 95 -3.37 -8.11 -0.94
CA LEU A 95 -2.10 -8.60 -1.45
C LEU A 95 -2.23 -10.07 -1.89
N ARG A 96 -2.95 -10.87 -1.11
CA ARG A 96 -3.20 -12.28 -1.42
C ARG A 96 -3.95 -12.47 -2.73
N GLU A 97 -5.05 -11.75 -2.96
CA GLU A 97 -5.80 -11.84 -4.23
C GLU A 97 -4.91 -11.52 -5.43
N VAL A 98 -4.02 -10.55 -5.28
CA VAL A 98 -3.07 -10.16 -6.32
C VAL A 98 -2.03 -11.28 -6.54
N LEU A 99 -1.42 -11.82 -5.50
CA LEU A 99 -0.44 -12.92 -5.63
C LEU A 99 -1.07 -14.21 -6.21
N ASP A 100 -2.29 -14.54 -5.78
CA ASP A 100 -3.09 -15.66 -6.30
C ASP A 100 -3.38 -15.48 -7.80
N ALA A 101 -3.86 -14.29 -8.19
CA ALA A 101 -4.10 -13.98 -9.59
C ALA A 101 -2.82 -14.01 -10.45
N TYR A 102 -1.67 -13.68 -9.86
CA TYR A 102 -0.39 -13.71 -10.55
C TYR A 102 0.10 -15.14 -10.78
N GLY A 103 0.10 -15.98 -9.74
CA GLY A 103 0.83 -17.25 -9.78
C GLY A 103 0.34 -18.39 -8.89
N GLU A 104 -0.29 -18.12 -7.76
CA GLU A 104 -0.53 -19.14 -6.73
C GLU A 104 -1.84 -19.92 -6.96
N GLN A 105 -1.78 -21.26 -6.84
CA GLN A 105 -2.99 -22.10 -6.73
C GLN A 105 -3.44 -22.14 -5.26
N VAL A 106 -4.74 -21.94 -5.03
CA VAL A 106 -5.35 -22.10 -3.70
C VAL A 106 -6.19 -23.36 -3.67
N GLU A 107 -5.87 -24.32 -2.79
CA GLU A 107 -6.62 -25.58 -2.64
C GLU A 107 -7.94 -25.41 -1.85
N GLU A 108 -8.13 -24.32 -1.09
CA GLU A 108 -9.18 -24.26 -0.06
C GLU A 108 -10.22 -23.15 -0.19
N THR A 109 -10.23 -22.36 -1.27
CA THR A 109 -11.24 -21.29 -1.41
C THR A 109 -11.86 -21.26 -2.81
N ASN A 110 -13.14 -20.89 -2.89
CA ASN A 110 -13.91 -20.56 -4.11
C ASN A 110 -13.33 -19.32 -4.87
N VAL A 111 -12.01 -19.24 -4.99
CA VAL A 111 -11.29 -18.14 -5.62
C VAL A 111 -11.23 -18.42 -7.12
N LEU A 112 -11.84 -17.51 -7.88
CA LEU A 112 -12.07 -17.60 -9.33
C LEU A 112 -10.86 -17.09 -10.15
N TYR A 113 -9.63 -17.17 -9.64
CA TYR A 113 -8.46 -16.73 -10.39
C TYR A 113 -7.73 -17.92 -11.01
N ARG A 114 -7.41 -17.79 -12.29
CA ARG A 114 -6.53 -18.71 -13.00
C ARG A 114 -5.10 -18.14 -12.90
N PRO A 115 -4.11 -18.86 -12.35
CA PRO A 115 -2.72 -18.41 -12.34
C PRO A 115 -2.23 -18.08 -13.76
N GLN A 116 -1.56 -16.94 -13.95
CA GLN A 116 -1.21 -16.42 -15.28
C GLN A 116 0.28 -16.42 -15.59
N PHE A 117 1.14 -16.30 -14.58
CA PHE A 117 2.57 -16.04 -14.76
C PHE A 117 3.49 -17.12 -14.17
N CYS A 118 3.02 -17.86 -13.16
CA CYS A 118 3.85 -18.85 -12.46
C CYS A 118 3.46 -20.30 -12.71
N ASP A 119 2.55 -20.58 -13.65
CA ASP A 119 2.09 -21.94 -13.97
C ASP A 119 1.60 -22.74 -12.74
N GLY A 120 1.03 -22.03 -11.76
CA GLY A 120 0.52 -22.59 -10.51
C GLY A 120 1.52 -22.62 -9.35
N GLU A 121 2.78 -22.27 -9.59
CA GLU A 121 3.79 -22.11 -8.54
C GLU A 121 3.69 -20.75 -7.83
N LYS A 122 4.15 -20.66 -6.59
CA LYS A 122 4.18 -19.39 -5.86
C LYS A 122 5.12 -18.38 -6.54
N PRO A 123 4.75 -17.09 -6.64
CA PRO A 123 5.66 -16.06 -7.11
C PRO A 123 6.87 -15.90 -6.20
N VAL A 124 8.00 -15.47 -6.77
CA VAL A 124 9.23 -15.16 -6.03
C VAL A 124 9.30 -13.65 -5.80
N MET A 125 9.55 -13.26 -4.55
CA MET A 125 9.77 -11.86 -4.16
C MET A 125 11.25 -11.57 -3.92
N ARG A 126 11.74 -10.44 -4.43
CA ARG A 126 13.14 -10.01 -4.30
C ARG A 126 13.27 -8.53 -3.98
N VAL A 127 14.32 -8.16 -3.26
CA VAL A 127 14.69 -6.76 -3.03
C VAL A 127 15.17 -6.17 -4.36
N PHE A 128 14.40 -5.23 -4.94
CA PHE A 128 14.65 -4.76 -6.30
C PHE A 128 15.53 -3.51 -6.35
N LYS A 129 15.03 -2.39 -5.86
CA LYS A 129 15.76 -1.11 -5.86
C LYS A 129 15.20 -0.15 -4.82
N THR A 130 16.04 0.78 -4.39
CA THR A 130 15.63 1.97 -3.64
C THR A 130 15.71 3.17 -4.56
N THR A 131 14.63 3.92 -4.71
CA THR A 131 14.57 5.13 -5.54
C THR A 131 14.30 6.34 -4.68
N LEU A 132 15.18 7.34 -4.76
CA LEU A 132 15.00 8.62 -4.07
C LEU A 132 14.32 9.61 -5.01
N TYR A 133 13.10 10.00 -4.68
CA TYR A 133 12.39 11.13 -5.27
C TYR A 133 12.57 12.39 -4.40
N LYS A 134 12.01 13.52 -4.86
CA LYS A 134 12.16 14.83 -4.20
C LYS A 134 11.84 14.82 -2.69
N LYS A 135 10.88 14.01 -2.26
CA LYS A 135 10.45 13.88 -0.86
C LYS A 135 10.16 12.44 -0.42
N GLU A 136 10.35 11.45 -1.30
CA GLU A 136 9.93 10.07 -1.07
C GLU A 136 11.13 9.13 -1.31
N ILE A 137 11.32 8.17 -0.42
CA ILE A 137 12.22 7.04 -0.59
C ILE A 137 11.35 5.81 -0.85
N MET A 138 11.35 5.33 -2.10
CA MET A 138 10.58 4.16 -2.48
C MET A 138 11.47 2.91 -2.45
N TYR A 139 11.10 1.96 -1.61
CA TYR A 139 11.68 0.62 -1.54
C TYR A 139 10.83 -0.33 -2.40
N ALA A 140 11.39 -0.74 -3.54
CA ALA A 140 10.70 -1.60 -4.49
C ALA A 140 11.02 -3.08 -4.22
N VAL A 141 9.97 -3.90 -4.22
CA VAL A 141 10.05 -5.37 -4.22
C VAL A 141 9.67 -5.87 -5.60
N LEU A 142 10.54 -6.67 -6.21
CA LEU A 142 10.26 -7.34 -7.47
C LEU A 142 9.47 -8.61 -7.19
N VAL A 143 8.36 -8.79 -7.88
CA VAL A 143 7.57 -10.02 -7.90
C VAL A 143 7.67 -10.65 -9.28
N HIS A 144 8.16 -11.89 -9.35
CA HIS A 144 8.40 -12.55 -10.63
C HIS A 144 8.08 -14.05 -10.60
N SER A 145 7.87 -14.61 -11.80
CA SER A 145 7.71 -16.07 -11.99
C SER A 145 8.98 -16.83 -11.58
N PRO A 146 8.87 -18.00 -10.92
CA PRO A 146 10.02 -18.85 -10.59
C PRO A 146 10.90 -19.19 -11.80
N LYS A 147 10.32 -19.26 -13.01
CA LYS A 147 11.04 -19.51 -14.27
C LYS A 147 12.09 -18.44 -14.60
N LEU A 148 11.93 -17.23 -14.08
CA LEU A 148 12.85 -16.11 -14.26
C LEU A 148 13.86 -15.99 -13.11
N SER A 149 13.92 -16.95 -12.19
CA SER A 149 14.84 -16.89 -11.04
C SER A 149 16.32 -16.78 -11.45
N GLY A 150 16.72 -17.37 -12.58
CA GLY A 150 18.07 -17.19 -13.10
C GLY A 150 18.38 -15.74 -13.48
N GLU A 151 17.43 -15.08 -14.16
CA GLU A 151 17.55 -13.69 -14.62
C GLU A 151 17.63 -12.71 -13.44
N PHE A 152 16.78 -12.91 -12.42
CA PHE A 152 16.70 -12.04 -11.25
C PHE A 152 17.52 -12.50 -10.05
N SER A 153 18.40 -13.49 -10.22
CA SER A 153 19.22 -14.06 -9.14
C SER A 153 20.15 -13.06 -8.47
N HIS A 154 20.50 -11.97 -9.16
CA HIS A 154 21.33 -10.89 -8.66
C HIS A 154 20.60 -9.97 -7.65
N PHE A 155 19.26 -10.01 -7.62
CA PHE A 155 18.47 -9.38 -6.57
C PHE A 155 18.31 -10.34 -5.37
N PRO A 156 18.60 -9.91 -4.14
CA PRO A 156 18.40 -10.75 -2.95
C PRO A 156 16.95 -11.22 -2.82
N LEU A 157 16.75 -12.46 -2.34
CA LEU A 157 15.42 -12.93 -1.96
C LEU A 157 14.88 -12.06 -0.82
N LEU A 158 13.59 -11.76 -0.89
CA LEU A 158 12.89 -11.10 0.21
C LEU A 158 12.44 -12.17 1.21
N THR A 159 12.94 -12.12 2.45
CA THR A 159 12.45 -12.94 3.56
C THR A 159 11.77 -12.07 4.60
N ASP A 160 11.11 -12.69 5.57
CA ASP A 160 10.45 -12.02 6.70
C ASP A 160 11.45 -11.41 7.71
N ASP A 161 12.66 -11.95 7.82
CA ASP A 161 13.65 -11.64 8.84
C ASP A 161 14.89 -10.87 8.35
N THR A 162 15.23 -10.92 7.06
CA THR A 162 16.55 -10.44 6.57
C THR A 162 16.62 -8.98 6.15
N SER A 163 15.49 -8.29 6.00
CA SER A 163 15.48 -6.92 5.46
C SER A 163 15.26 -5.87 6.56
N PRO A 164 16.06 -4.78 6.58
CA PRO A 164 15.91 -3.71 7.57
C PRO A 164 14.60 -2.93 7.37
N VAL A 165 14.09 -2.84 6.14
CA VAL A 165 12.97 -1.94 5.81
C VAL A 165 11.67 -2.68 5.52
N CYS A 166 11.67 -3.71 4.69
CA CYS A 166 10.44 -4.48 4.40
C CYS A 166 10.71 -5.96 4.12
N GLY A 167 9.78 -6.84 4.49
CA GLY A 167 9.83 -8.28 4.29
C GLY A 167 8.45 -8.84 3.94
N TYR A 168 8.37 -10.13 3.62
CA TYR A 168 7.10 -10.81 3.35
C TYR A 168 6.95 -12.00 4.27
N ASN A 169 5.86 -12.05 5.03
CA ASN A 169 5.52 -13.20 5.86
C ASN A 169 4.66 -14.15 5.04
N GLU A 170 5.24 -15.26 4.58
CA GLU A 170 4.54 -16.23 3.73
C GLU A 170 3.40 -16.95 4.45
N GLU A 171 3.56 -17.24 5.74
CA GLU A 171 2.56 -17.97 6.54
C GLU A 171 1.30 -17.13 6.77
N ALA A 172 1.50 -15.87 7.15
CA ALA A 172 0.42 -14.93 7.44
C ALA A 172 -0.05 -14.13 6.22
N GLY A 173 0.64 -14.24 5.07
CA GLY A 173 0.23 -13.66 3.79
C GLY A 173 0.23 -12.12 3.75
N HIS A 174 1.21 -11.47 4.39
CA HIS A 174 1.29 -10.00 4.45
C HIS A 174 2.70 -9.46 4.30
N MET A 175 2.80 -8.20 3.89
CA MET A 175 4.07 -7.47 3.89
C MET A 175 4.35 -6.90 5.27
N ILE A 176 5.57 -7.09 5.76
CA ILE A 176 6.09 -6.42 6.94
C ILE A 176 6.81 -5.16 6.45
N TRP A 177 6.44 -3.99 6.97
CA TRP A 177 7.12 -2.72 6.71
C TRP A 177 7.56 -2.06 8.01
N LYS A 178 8.86 -1.88 8.17
CA LYS A 178 9.53 -1.15 9.24
C LYS A 178 9.84 0.26 8.72
N ALA A 179 8.83 1.13 8.74
CA ALA A 179 9.00 2.51 8.27
C ALA A 179 9.94 3.28 9.21
N GLU A 180 10.97 3.89 8.66
CA GLU A 180 11.90 4.75 9.40
C GLU A 180 11.47 6.22 9.34
N ALA A 181 10.78 6.62 8.27
CA ALA A 181 10.24 7.96 8.10
C ALA A 181 8.79 7.96 7.59
N MET A 182 7.84 8.34 8.44
CA MET A 182 6.40 8.25 8.15
C MET A 182 5.73 9.59 7.82
N CYS A 183 6.32 10.72 8.24
CA CYS A 183 5.67 12.01 8.23
C CYS A 183 6.00 12.85 6.99
N GLU A 184 5.01 13.55 6.43
CA GLU A 184 5.27 14.54 5.37
C GLU A 184 6.04 15.75 5.93
N THR A 185 5.63 16.20 7.11
CA THR A 185 6.28 17.27 7.87
C THR A 185 6.40 16.81 9.30
N HIS A 186 7.60 16.86 9.86
CA HIS A 186 7.81 16.43 11.23
C HIS A 186 7.33 17.51 12.20
N ARG A 187 6.27 17.19 12.96
CA ARG A 187 5.59 18.10 13.89
C ARG A 187 5.45 17.56 15.31
N TYR A 188 5.88 16.33 15.55
CA TYR A 188 5.71 15.65 16.84
C TYR A 188 6.99 14.93 17.21
N ARG A 189 7.31 14.88 18.50
CA ARG A 189 8.28 13.96 19.08
C ARG A 189 7.57 12.83 19.79
N LEU A 190 8.15 11.63 19.69
CA LEU A 190 7.75 10.51 20.51
C LEU A 190 8.31 10.74 21.92
N MET A 191 7.42 10.77 22.90
CA MET A 191 7.77 10.89 24.31
C MET A 191 7.52 9.55 24.99
N ARG A 192 8.53 9.11 25.73
CA ARG A 192 8.54 7.83 26.42
C ARG A 192 8.60 8.07 27.93
N ASP A 193 7.65 7.50 28.65
CA ASP A 193 7.56 7.55 30.10
C ASP A 193 7.65 6.13 30.65
N ASP A 194 8.87 5.72 30.99
CA ASP A 194 9.17 4.38 31.51
C ASP A 194 8.67 4.15 32.93
N THR A 195 8.30 5.21 33.66
CA THR A 195 7.75 5.05 35.01
C THR A 195 6.29 4.62 34.92
N GLU A 196 5.55 5.20 33.97
CA GLU A 196 4.14 4.90 33.72
C GLU A 196 3.94 3.85 32.60
N ASN A 197 5.01 3.32 32.00
CA ASN A 197 4.98 2.43 30.83
C ASN A 197 4.13 2.99 29.68
N ARG A 198 4.31 4.28 29.38
CA ARG A 198 3.44 5.04 28.48
C ARG A 198 4.24 5.72 27.37
N MET A 199 3.67 5.75 26.17
CA MET A 199 4.20 6.54 25.05
C MET A 199 3.20 7.61 24.61
N THR A 200 3.66 8.79 24.21
CA THR A 200 2.79 9.86 23.71
C THR A 200 3.45 10.62 22.56
N ALA A 201 2.66 11.33 21.77
CA ALA A 201 3.16 12.28 20.78
C ALA A 201 3.01 13.70 21.32
N GLU A 202 4.11 14.43 21.47
CA GLU A 202 4.07 15.85 21.85
C GLU A 202 4.40 16.74 20.66
N PRO A 203 3.68 17.85 20.46
CA PRO A 203 4.00 18.83 19.43
C PRO A 203 5.45 19.32 19.54
N TRP A 204 6.15 19.31 18.41
CA TRP A 204 7.49 19.85 18.26
C TRP A 204 7.38 21.30 17.77
N ASN A 205 7.57 22.25 18.69
CA ASN A 205 7.37 23.69 18.44
C ASN A 205 8.56 24.39 17.76
N GLU A 206 9.58 23.65 17.32
CA GLU A 206 10.67 24.23 16.52
C GLU A 206 10.31 24.30 15.03
N TYR A 207 11.18 24.91 14.21
CA TYR A 207 10.95 25.04 12.77
C TYR A 207 10.68 23.68 12.11
N PRO A 208 9.66 23.59 11.21
CA PRO A 208 9.34 22.36 10.52
C PRO A 208 10.57 21.82 9.80
N GLN A 209 10.97 20.59 10.15
CA GLN A 209 12.02 19.89 9.44
C GLN A 209 11.37 19.13 8.27
N TYR A 210 11.78 19.47 7.05
CA TYR A 210 11.37 18.74 5.86
C TYR A 210 12.22 17.48 5.74
N PHE A 211 11.61 16.33 6.02
CA PHE A 211 12.24 15.03 5.83
C PHE A 211 11.71 14.35 4.57
N PHE A 212 12.47 13.37 4.11
CA PHE A 212 11.95 12.36 3.21
C PHE A 212 11.02 11.43 3.99
N TRP A 213 10.09 10.79 3.29
CA TRP A 213 9.25 9.74 3.85
C TRP A 213 9.39 8.45 3.03
N ASP A 214 9.16 7.33 3.69
CA ASP A 214 9.34 6.00 3.12
C ASP A 214 8.06 5.52 2.42
N ASN A 215 8.23 4.73 1.36
CA ASN A 215 7.16 4.02 0.67
C ASN A 215 7.61 2.61 0.28
N VAL A 216 6.70 1.64 0.33
CA VAL A 216 6.94 0.28 -0.19
C VAL A 216 6.06 0.05 -1.41
N ALA A 217 6.70 -0.33 -2.51
CA ALA A 217 6.03 -0.62 -3.78
C ALA A 217 6.39 -2.03 -4.29
N LEU A 218 5.44 -2.68 -4.94
CA LEU A 218 5.60 -3.97 -5.59
C LEU A 218 5.65 -3.78 -7.11
N ALA A 219 6.68 -4.34 -7.74
CA ALA A 219 6.86 -4.36 -9.19
C ALA A 219 6.60 -5.78 -9.71
N PHE A 220 5.43 -6.02 -10.27
CA PHE A 220 5.08 -7.33 -10.84
C PHE A 220 5.61 -7.43 -12.26
N HIS A 221 6.53 -8.36 -12.53
CA HIS A 221 7.03 -8.61 -13.87
C HIS A 221 6.00 -9.33 -14.72
N VAL A 222 5.33 -8.61 -15.61
CA VAL A 222 4.30 -9.16 -16.52
C VAL A 222 4.79 -9.26 -17.97
N GLY A 223 5.94 -8.66 -18.28
CA GLY A 223 6.43 -8.56 -19.65
C GLY A 223 5.39 -7.83 -20.52
N LYS A 224 5.04 -8.38 -21.68
CA LYS A 224 4.02 -7.79 -22.57
C LYS A 224 2.62 -8.41 -22.42
N LYS A 225 2.41 -9.24 -21.41
CA LYS A 225 1.12 -9.93 -21.21
C LYS A 225 0.18 -9.05 -20.38
N VAL A 226 -1.12 -9.20 -20.66
CA VAL A 226 -2.18 -8.66 -19.80
C VAL A 226 -2.35 -9.59 -18.60
N TRP A 227 -2.46 -9.00 -17.41
CA TRP A 227 -2.76 -9.66 -16.17
C TRP A 227 -4.24 -9.44 -15.83
N THR A 228 -5.07 -10.45 -16.13
CA THR A 228 -6.53 -10.34 -16.09
C THR A 228 -7.10 -10.60 -14.70
N PHE A 229 -8.11 -9.81 -14.30
CA PHE A 229 -8.83 -9.97 -13.02
C PHE A 229 -10.35 -10.19 -13.19
N GLY A 230 -10.89 -9.95 -14.38
CA GLY A 230 -12.33 -10.03 -14.63
C GLY A 230 -13.07 -8.72 -14.34
N SER A 231 -14.09 -8.43 -15.14
CA SER A 231 -14.70 -7.09 -15.19
C SER A 231 -15.41 -6.74 -13.89
N ASP A 232 -16.16 -7.69 -13.32
CA ASP A 232 -16.85 -7.49 -12.04
C ASP A 232 -15.86 -7.21 -10.91
N LYS A 233 -14.75 -7.95 -10.86
CA LYS A 233 -13.74 -7.74 -9.82
C LYS A 233 -13.03 -6.40 -9.96
N LEU A 234 -12.71 -5.99 -11.18
CA LEU A 234 -12.15 -4.67 -11.46
C LEU A 234 -13.13 -3.56 -11.05
N ARG A 235 -14.41 -3.70 -11.38
CA ARG A 235 -15.46 -2.78 -10.93
C ARG A 235 -15.54 -2.70 -9.41
N ASP A 236 -15.60 -3.85 -8.74
CA ASP A 236 -15.79 -3.95 -7.29
C ASP A 236 -14.55 -3.48 -6.49
N SER A 237 -13.39 -3.40 -7.12
CA SER A 237 -12.14 -2.89 -6.51
C SER A 237 -11.87 -1.42 -6.80
N LEU A 238 -12.68 -0.78 -7.65
CA LEU A 238 -12.47 0.59 -8.13
C LEU A 238 -13.09 1.63 -7.19
N THR A 239 -12.29 2.62 -6.80
CA THR A 239 -12.73 3.83 -6.09
C THR A 239 -12.20 5.10 -6.76
N ILE A 240 -12.83 6.24 -6.46
CA ILE A 240 -12.35 7.56 -6.88
C ILE A 240 -11.39 8.08 -5.81
N SER A 241 -10.16 8.37 -6.20
CA SER A 241 -9.13 8.91 -5.31
C SER A 241 -9.19 10.43 -5.24
N LYS A 242 -8.96 10.97 -4.03
CA LYS A 242 -8.72 12.40 -3.86
C LYS A 242 -7.33 12.76 -4.40
N PRO A 243 -7.19 13.90 -5.10
CA PRO A 243 -5.90 14.33 -5.57
C PRO A 243 -5.00 14.76 -4.41
N ASP A 244 -3.71 14.45 -4.54
CA ASP A 244 -2.68 15.01 -3.67
C ASP A 244 -2.29 16.43 -4.09
N ASP A 245 -1.66 17.17 -3.17
CA ASP A 245 -1.20 18.55 -3.40
C ASP A 245 -0.06 18.60 -4.44
N ILE A 246 0.74 17.53 -4.55
CA ILE A 246 1.87 17.42 -5.50
C ILE A 246 1.54 16.44 -6.63
N LYS A 247 1.05 16.96 -7.75
CA LYS A 247 0.62 16.14 -8.90
C LYS A 247 1.81 15.66 -9.75
N ILE A 248 1.81 14.39 -10.15
CA ILE A 248 2.74 13.86 -11.17
C ILE A 248 2.07 13.94 -12.54
N GLU A 249 0.80 13.57 -12.63
CA GLU A 249 -0.02 13.69 -13.84
C GLU A 249 -0.89 14.97 -13.80
N PRO A 250 -1.03 15.71 -14.90
CA PRO A 250 -1.76 16.98 -14.95
C PRO A 250 -3.28 16.81 -14.90
N GLU A 251 -3.81 15.66 -15.32
CA GLU A 251 -5.26 15.40 -15.45
C GLU A 251 -5.84 14.81 -14.15
N VAL A 252 -5.95 15.65 -13.13
CA VAL A 252 -6.87 15.37 -12.02
C VAL A 252 -8.27 15.76 -12.47
N ILE A 253 -9.11 14.75 -12.62
CA ILE A 253 -10.51 14.89 -12.98
C ILE A 253 -11.34 15.12 -11.71
N ASP A 254 -12.32 16.02 -11.78
CA ASP A 254 -13.29 16.27 -10.70
C ASP A 254 -14.05 14.98 -10.35
N PRO A 255 -14.37 14.72 -9.06
CA PRO A 255 -15.05 13.48 -8.67
C PRO A 255 -16.36 13.18 -9.44
N LEU A 256 -17.15 14.20 -9.81
CA LEU A 256 -18.38 13.97 -10.58
C LEU A 256 -18.08 13.53 -12.02
N GLU A 257 -17.04 14.10 -12.62
CA GLU A 257 -16.59 13.70 -13.95
C GLU A 257 -15.96 12.31 -13.91
N ALA A 258 -15.16 12.00 -12.88
CA ALA A 258 -14.59 10.67 -12.66
C ALA A 258 -15.71 9.61 -12.53
N LEU A 259 -16.74 9.88 -11.74
CA LEU A 259 -17.91 8.99 -11.61
C LEU A 259 -18.66 8.81 -12.93
N SER A 260 -18.81 9.88 -13.72
CA SER A 260 -19.40 9.80 -15.05
C SER A 260 -18.60 8.88 -15.98
N ILE A 261 -17.27 8.95 -15.95
CA ILE A 261 -16.40 8.09 -16.75
C ILE A 261 -16.55 6.63 -16.29
N ILE A 262 -16.53 6.37 -14.98
CA ILE A 262 -16.71 5.01 -14.45
C ILE A 262 -18.05 4.43 -14.91
N ARG A 263 -19.15 5.19 -14.84
CA ARG A 263 -20.48 4.75 -15.25
C ARG A 263 -20.62 4.52 -16.76
N GLN A 264 -19.78 5.14 -17.59
CA GLN A 264 -19.72 4.85 -19.02
C GLN A 264 -19.08 3.48 -19.29
N LEU A 265 -18.08 3.10 -18.51
CA LEU A 265 -17.38 1.82 -18.64
C LEU A 265 -18.14 0.68 -17.94
N TRP A 266 -18.61 0.94 -16.71
CA TRP A 266 -19.39 0.06 -15.87
C TRP A 266 -20.71 0.73 -15.45
N PRO A 267 -21.79 0.61 -16.25
CA PRO A 267 -23.08 1.23 -15.94
C PRO A 267 -23.70 0.81 -14.61
N GLU A 268 -23.38 -0.40 -14.15
CA GLU A 268 -23.82 -0.98 -12.88
C GLU A 268 -23.01 -0.48 -11.67
N TYR A 269 -22.02 0.39 -11.87
CA TYR A 269 -21.16 0.87 -10.79
C TYR A 269 -21.96 1.65 -9.74
N GLN A 270 -21.93 1.13 -8.52
CA GLN A 270 -22.39 1.81 -7.31
C GLN A 270 -21.16 2.10 -6.45
N GLU A 271 -21.04 3.34 -6.00
CA GLU A 271 -19.98 3.76 -5.09
C GLU A 271 -20.37 3.34 -3.67
N ASP A 272 -20.40 2.02 -3.44
CA ASP A 272 -20.82 1.44 -2.16
C ASP A 272 -19.65 1.20 -1.21
N ARG A 273 -18.40 1.29 -1.71
CA ARG A 273 -17.19 1.14 -0.91
C ARG A 273 -16.68 2.49 -0.44
N VAL A 274 -16.82 2.72 0.86
CA VAL A 274 -15.87 3.56 1.61
C VAL A 274 -14.55 2.77 1.63
N GLU A 275 -13.40 3.42 1.38
CA GLU A 275 -12.10 2.81 1.68
C GLU A 275 -12.09 2.29 3.14
N PRO A 276 -11.25 1.32 3.52
CA PRO A 276 -11.11 0.96 4.93
C PRO A 276 -10.94 2.24 5.74
N ASP A 277 -11.95 2.56 6.55
CA ASP A 277 -12.22 3.92 7.06
C ASP A 277 -10.93 4.53 7.60
N GLN A 278 -10.42 5.59 6.96
CA GLN A 278 -9.19 6.25 7.40
C GLN A 278 -9.36 7.11 8.66
N GLY A 279 -10.52 7.09 9.32
CA GLY A 279 -10.71 7.63 10.67
C GLY A 279 -10.16 9.05 10.78
N VAL A 280 -10.62 9.96 9.92
CA VAL A 280 -10.29 11.38 10.05
C VAL A 280 -11.16 11.95 11.18
N GLU A 281 -10.81 11.64 12.43
CA GLU A 281 -11.16 12.55 13.51
C GLU A 281 -10.53 13.90 13.16
N GLU A 282 -11.34 14.96 13.30
CA GLU A 282 -10.98 16.34 13.01
C GLU A 282 -9.58 16.64 13.57
N ARG A 283 -8.59 16.65 12.68
CA ARG A 283 -7.25 17.15 13.00
C ARG A 283 -7.41 18.64 13.25
N GLY A 284 -7.58 18.97 14.53
CA GLY A 284 -7.81 20.32 15.01
C GLY A 284 -6.82 21.28 14.36
N LYS A 285 -7.38 22.26 13.64
CA LYS A 285 -6.67 23.46 13.20
C LYS A 285 -6.08 24.16 14.42
N TYR A 286 -4.77 24.05 14.62
CA TYR A 286 -3.94 25.05 15.30
C TYR A 286 -2.55 25.08 14.66
#